data_AF-A0A374USS5-F1
#
_entry.id   AF-A0A374USS5-F1
#
_cell.length_a   1.000
_cell.length_b   1.000
_cell.length_c   1.000
_cell.angle_alpha   90.00
_cell.angle_beta   90.00
_cell.angle_gamma   90.00
#
_symmetry.space_group_name_H-M   'P 1'
#
loop_
_entity.id
_entity.type
_entity.pdbx_description
1 polymer ?
#
loop_
_entity_poly.entity_id
_entity_poly.type
_entity_poly.pdbx_seq_one_letter_code
_entity_poly.pdbx_strand_id
1 'polypeptide(L)'
;MFITLPRQAAQFAVNVWGISSEGKTDEELAKAGVEALADFIKEIGMPTTLRELGIDENINLKEIADSCGIVGGSYKKMTHEEIFEIFKEVM
;
A
#
# COMPACT_ATOMS: atom_id res chain seq x y z
N MET A 1 1.80 12.32 -3.39
CA MET A 1 1.39 12.43 -1.97
C MET A 1 2.41 11.67 -1.14
N PHE A 2 3.38 12.36 -0.52
CA PHE A 2 4.42 11.71 0.29
C PHE A 2 3.87 11.53 1.70
N ILE A 3 3.35 10.34 1.96
CA ILE A 3 3.13 9.86 3.32
C ILE A 3 4.53 9.81 3.91
N THR A 4 4.81 10.55 4.99
CA THR A 4 6.05 10.38 5.75
C THR A 4 6.08 8.93 6.22
N LEU A 5 6.86 8.09 5.54
CA LEU A 5 6.89 6.65 5.81
C LEU A 5 7.40 6.47 7.25
N PRO A 6 6.58 5.88 8.13
CA PRO A 6 6.98 5.72 9.51
C PRO A 6 8.23 4.84 9.57
N ARG A 7 9.11 5.09 10.55
CA ARG A 7 10.35 4.31 10.77
C ARG A 7 10.12 2.78 10.78
N GLN A 8 8.90 2.34 11.13
CA GLN A 8 8.51 0.94 11.06
C GLN A 8 8.59 0.34 9.65
N ALA A 9 8.40 1.12 8.57
CA ALA A 9 8.55 0.64 7.19
C ALA A 9 10.01 0.34 6.83
N ALA A 10 10.97 1.16 7.29
CA ALA A 10 12.39 0.86 7.15
C ALA A 10 12.77 -0.40 7.96
N GLN A 11 12.21 -0.56 9.17
CA GLN A 11 12.40 -1.76 9.98
C GLN A 11 11.82 -3.02 9.33
N PHE A 12 10.69 -2.90 8.64
CA PHE A 12 10.08 -3.99 7.87
C PHE A 12 11.01 -4.48 6.75
N ALA A 13 11.63 -3.54 6.01
CA ALA A 13 12.62 -3.87 4.98
C ALA A 13 13.79 -4.70 5.52
N VAL A 14 14.33 -4.33 6.69
CA VAL A 14 15.46 -5.05 7.30
C VAL A 14 15.02 -6.37 7.94
N ASN A 15 13.99 -6.33 8.79
CA ASN A 15 13.65 -7.46 9.66
C ASN A 15 12.87 -8.56 8.95
N VAL A 16 12.07 -8.21 7.94
CA VAL A 16 11.21 -9.18 7.23
C VAL A 16 11.85 -9.58 5.90
N TRP A 17 12.35 -8.61 5.14
CA TRP A 17 12.93 -8.86 3.82
C TRP A 17 14.45 -9.00 3.81
N GLY A 18 15.13 -8.77 4.94
CA GLY A 18 16.59 -8.91 5.02
C GLY A 18 17.36 -7.85 4.23
N ILE A 19 16.74 -6.72 3.87
CA ILE A 19 17.37 -5.67 3.07
C ILE A 19 18.41 -4.94 3.92
N SER A 20 19.66 -4.88 3.44
CA SER A 20 20.74 -4.18 4.15
C SER A 20 20.46 -2.67 4.26
N SER A 21 20.61 -2.15 5.47
CA SER A 21 20.52 -0.73 5.81
C SER A 21 21.78 0.07 5.51
N GLU A 22 22.88 -0.60 5.15
CA GLU A 22 24.15 0.08 4.92
C GLU A 22 24.07 1.03 3.71
N GLY A 23 24.46 2.28 3.93
CA GLY A 23 24.48 3.33 2.91
C GLY A 23 23.10 3.81 2.45
N LYS A 24 22.00 3.40 3.09
CA LYS A 24 20.63 3.82 2.73
C LYS A 24 20.00 4.69 3.81
N THR A 25 19.18 5.64 3.38
CA THR A 25 18.28 6.41 4.24
C THR A 25 17.05 5.58 4.63
N ASP A 26 16.34 6.01 5.68
CA ASP A 26 15.08 5.37 6.10
C ASP A 26 14.03 5.38 4.98
N GLU A 27 13.99 6.43 4.14
CA GLU A 27 13.06 6.52 3.01
C GLU A 27 13.41 5.51 1.92
N GLU A 28 14.69 5.39 1.55
CA GLU A 28 15.15 4.40 0.58
C GLU A 28 14.91 2.97 1.07
N LEU A 29 15.14 2.70 2.36
CA LEU A 29 14.84 1.41 2.96
C LEU A 29 13.33 1.11 2.96
N ALA A 30 12.52 2.07 3.36
CA ALA A 30 11.07 1.90 3.36
C ALA A 30 10.54 1.64 1.95
N LYS A 31 11.04 2.36 0.93
CA LYS A 31 10.70 2.12 -0.48
C LYS A 31 11.10 0.72 -0.93
N ALA A 32 12.33 0.30 -0.63
CA ALA A 32 12.80 -1.05 -0.97
C ALA A 32 11.96 -2.16 -0.29
N GLY A 33 11.51 -1.93 0.95
CA GLY A 33 10.60 -2.84 1.65
C GLY A 33 9.21 -2.93 1.01
N VAL A 34 8.66 -1.81 0.53
CA VAL A 34 7.38 -1.79 -0.21
C VAL A 34 7.52 -2.50 -1.56
N GLU A 35 8.63 -2.29 -2.27
CA GLU A 35 8.91 -2.96 -3.54
C GLU A 35 9.06 -4.48 -3.37
N ALA A 36 9.80 -4.93 -2.34
CA ALA A 36 9.94 -6.36 -2.03
C ALA A 36 8.60 -7.03 -1.71
N LEU A 37 7.71 -6.34 -1.00
CA LEU A 37 6.34 -6.84 -0.76
C LEU A 37 5.54 -6.93 -2.06
N ALA A 38 5.60 -5.91 -2.92
CA ALA A 38 4.89 -5.92 -4.19
C ALA A 38 5.35 -7.07 -5.10
N ASP A 39 6.66 -7.33 -5.15
CA ASP A 39 7.21 -8.42 -5.94
C ASP A 39 6.85 -9.79 -5.37
N PHE A 40 6.85 -9.95 -4.04
CA PHE A 40 6.37 -11.16 -3.40
C PHE A 40 4.89 -11.46 -3.71
N ILE A 41 4.01 -10.45 -3.66
CA ILE A 41 2.58 -10.60 -4.01
C ILE A 41 2.43 -11.11 -5.44
N LYS A 42 3.22 -10.57 -6.39
CA LYS A 42 3.22 -11.06 -7.78
C LYS A 42 3.75 -12.49 -7.88
N GLU A 43 4.82 -12.81 -7.16
CA GLU A 43 5.45 -14.14 -7.18
C GLU A 43 4.48 -15.24 -6.72
N ILE A 44 3.70 -14.98 -5.67
CA ILE A 44 2.68 -15.93 -5.17
C ILE A 44 1.41 -15.97 -6.04
N GLY A 45 1.38 -15.22 -7.14
CA GLY A 45 0.24 -15.17 -8.07
C GLY A 45 -0.98 -14.43 -7.52
N MET A 46 -0.80 -13.58 -6.51
CA MET A 46 -1.88 -12.72 -6.03
C MET A 46 -2.05 -11.52 -6.97
N PRO A 47 -3.30 -11.10 -7.19
CA PRO A 47 -3.58 -9.94 -8.03
C PRO A 47 -3.02 -8.68 -7.38
N THR A 48 -2.36 -7.85 -8.18
CA THR A 48 -1.76 -6.58 -7.72
C THR A 48 -2.59 -5.35 -8.08
N THR A 49 -3.65 -5.52 -8.87
CA THR A 49 -4.56 -4.47 -9.29
C THR A 49 -6.01 -4.88 -9.07
N LEU A 50 -6.91 -3.90 -8.98
CA LEU A 50 -8.35 -4.20 -8.86
C LEU A 50 -8.90 -4.83 -10.15
N ARG A 51 -8.34 -4.49 -11.33
CA ARG A 51 -8.70 -5.12 -12.60
C ARG A 51 -8.43 -6.62 -12.62
N GLU A 52 -7.32 -7.06 -12.04
CA GLU A 52 -7.00 -8.50 -11.93
C GLU A 52 -7.98 -9.26 -11.02
N LEU A 53 -8.68 -8.55 -10.12
CA LEU A 53 -9.77 -9.09 -9.30
C LEU A 53 -11.13 -9.11 -10.02
N GLY A 54 -11.19 -8.65 -11.28
CA GLY A 54 -12.44 -8.55 -12.05
C GLY A 54 -13.27 -7.31 -11.72
N ILE A 55 -12.69 -6.30 -11.06
CA ILE A 55 -13.33 -5.00 -10.86
C ILE A 55 -13.13 -4.17 -12.12
N ASP A 56 -14.24 -3.83 -12.78
CA ASP A 56 -14.26 -3.02 -13.99
C ASP A 56 -14.86 -1.62 -13.73
N GLU A 57 -14.92 -0.81 -14.79
CA GLU A 57 -15.42 0.57 -14.73
C GLU A 57 -16.93 0.67 -14.39
N ASN A 58 -17.65 -0.46 -14.42
CA ASN A 58 -19.07 -0.51 -14.07
C ASN A 58 -19.29 -0.69 -12.56
N ILE A 59 -18.24 -1.01 -11.80
CA ILE A 59 -18.33 -1.13 -10.34
C ILE A 59 -18.29 0.26 -9.70
N ASN A 60 -19.25 0.50 -8.79
CA ASN A 60 -19.35 1.73 -8.04
C ASN A 60 -18.25 1.81 -6.95
N LEU A 61 -17.05 2.24 -7.33
CA LEU A 61 -15.92 2.41 -6.41
C LEU A 61 -16.22 3.34 -5.24
N LYS A 62 -17.12 4.31 -5.43
CA LYS A 62 -17.51 5.26 -4.37
C LYS A 62 -18.30 4.55 -3.27
N GLU A 63 -19.23 3.68 -3.64
CA GLU A 63 -19.98 2.86 -2.69
C GLU A 63 -19.05 1.92 -1.89
N ILE A 64 -18.06 1.32 -2.55
CA ILE A 64 -17.05 0.48 -1.88
C ILE A 64 -16.22 1.33 -0.90
N ALA A 65 -15.75 2.51 -1.32
CA ALA A 65 -14.97 3.40 -0.47
C ALA A 65 -15.78 3.88 0.75
N ASP A 66 -17.06 4.22 0.56
CA ASP A 66 -17.97 4.64 1.63
C ASP A 66 -18.31 3.48 2.59
N SER A 67 -18.26 2.23 2.12
CA SER A 67 -18.43 1.03 2.96
C SER A 67 -17.19 0.66 3.80
N CYS A 68 -16.01 1.19 3.48
CA CYS A 68 -14.77 0.86 4.18
C CYS A 68 -14.76 1.41 5.60
N GLY A 69 -14.57 0.54 6.60
CA GLY A 69 -14.48 0.96 8.00
C GLY A 69 -13.24 1.83 8.27
N ILE A 70 -13.45 3.08 8.70
CA ILE A 70 -12.35 3.97 9.11
C ILE A 70 -11.93 3.60 10.54
N VAL A 71 -10.73 3.03 10.68
CA VAL A 71 -10.15 2.65 11.98
C VAL A 71 -9.28 3.79 12.50
N GLY A 72 -9.60 4.34 13.67
CA GLY A 72 -8.88 5.50 14.24
C GLY A 72 -7.44 5.26 14.69
N GLY A 73 -6.97 4.01 14.68
CA GLY A 73 -5.60 3.63 15.07
C GLY A 73 -4.59 3.56 13.92
N SER A 74 -4.98 3.90 12.69
CA SER A 74 -4.09 3.88 11.53
C SER A 74 -3.05 5.01 11.58
N TYR A 75 -1.90 4.80 10.93
CA TYR A 75 -0.81 5.79 10.82
C TYR A 75 -1.27 7.13 10.23
N LYS A 76 -2.30 7.10 9.38
CA LYS A 76 -2.96 8.25 8.79
C LYS A 76 -4.46 8.09 9.00
N LYS A 77 -5.10 9.11 9.56
CA LYS A 77 -6.57 9.20 9.55
C LYS A 77 -7.01 9.32 8.10
N MET A 78 -7.75 8.33 7.62
CA MET A 78 -8.28 8.31 6.26
C MET A 78 -9.70 8.86 6.25
N THR A 79 -10.09 9.48 5.14
CA THR A 79 -11.50 9.73 4.81
C THR A 79 -11.95 8.82 3.68
N HIS A 80 -13.27 8.67 3.50
CA HIS A 80 -13.81 7.88 2.39
C HIS A 80 -13.42 8.47 1.02
N GLU A 81 -13.25 9.78 0.91
CA GLU A 81 -12.72 10.44 -0.29
C GLU A 81 -11.28 10.00 -0.57
N GLU A 82 -10.43 9.93 0.45
CA GLU A 82 -9.04 9.48 0.28
C GLU A 82 -8.97 8.00 -0.14
N ILE A 83 -9.84 7.17 0.42
CA ILE A 83 -9.97 5.75 0.01
C ILE A 83 -10.42 5.66 -1.45
N PHE A 84 -11.39 6.48 -1.86
CA PHE A 84 -11.88 6.53 -3.23
C PHE A 84 -10.78 6.94 -4.23
N GLU A 85 -9.95 7.94 -3.89
CA GLU A 85 -8.83 8.33 -4.73
C GLU A 85 -7.76 7.23 -4.81
N ILE A 86 -7.47 6.51 -3.70
CA ILE A 86 -6.58 5.34 -3.74
C ILE A 86 -7.11 4.27 -4.69
N PHE A 87 -8.41 3.95 -4.64
CA PHE A 87 -9.00 2.98 -5.58
C PHE A 87 -8.82 3.41 -7.03
N LYS A 88 -8.97 4.70 -7.34
CA LYS A 88 -8.74 5.21 -8.70
C LYS A 88 -7.28 5.11 -9.16
N GLU A 89 -6.31 5.17 -8.25
CA GLU A 89 -4.89 5.00 -8.59
C GLU A 89 -4.53 3.55 -8.95
N VAL A 90 -5.24 2.57 -8.38
CA VAL A 90 -4.99 1.12 -8.56
C VAL A 90 -6.01 0.40 -9.42
N MET A 91 -6.97 1.15 -9.99
CA MET A 91 -7.79 0.69 -11.10
C MET A 91 -6.89 0.40 -12.29
#